data_AF-A0A7W0N0Q3-F1
#
_entry.id   AF-A0A7W0N0Q3-F1
#
_cell.length_a   1.000
_cell.length_b   1.000
_cell.length_c   1.000
_cell.angle_alpha   90.00
_cell.angle_beta   90.00
_cell.angle_gamma   90.00
#
_symmetry.space_group_name_H-M   'P 1'
#
loop_
_entity.id
_entity.type
_entity.pdbx_description
1 polymer ?
#
loop_
_entity_poly.entity_id
_entity_poly.type
_entity_poly.pdbx_seq_one_letter_code
_entity_poly.pdbx_strand_id
1 'polypeptide(L)'
;MAVTSSGTATVTLPTDEQILITREFDAPKHLVYKAWITPALVKRWWNANRGEVTIAEIDLRVGGLWRYVMVADGGFEVAFHGEYREIVPNERIVSTEVYEGMPEGEAVNTVTFTELDGRTTLTILVQHTSK
;
A
#
# COMPACT_ATOMS: atom_id res chain seq x y z
N MET A 1 4.71 19.90 12.93
CA MET A 1 4.70 18.75 12.00
C MET A 1 5.85 17.83 12.37
N ALA A 2 5.55 16.64 12.86
CA ALA A 2 6.58 15.65 13.16
C ALA A 2 6.88 14.89 11.87
N VAL A 3 8.13 14.93 11.42
CA VAL A 3 8.62 14.17 10.26
C VAL A 3 9.53 13.09 10.82
N THR A 4 9.07 11.84 10.81
CA THR A 4 9.91 10.68 11.10
C THR A 4 10.47 10.16 9.78
N SER A 5 11.80 10.20 9.63
CA SER A 5 12.51 9.68 8.46
C SER A 5 13.25 8.41 8.85
N SER A 6 12.91 7.29 8.20
CA SER A 6 13.79 6.14 8.10
C SER A 6 13.78 5.67 6.63
N GLY A 7 14.74 6.17 5.84
CA GLY A 7 15.08 5.69 4.50
C GLY A 7 14.01 5.84 3.40
N THR A 8 14.16 6.85 2.53
CA THR A 8 13.47 7.09 1.23
C THR A 8 11.99 7.47 1.23
N ALA A 9 11.21 7.23 2.29
CA ALA A 9 9.82 7.70 2.36
C ALA A 9 9.68 8.96 3.23
N THR A 10 8.94 9.95 2.73
CA THR A 10 8.48 11.11 3.50
C THR A 10 7.02 10.89 3.88
N VAL A 11 6.69 11.12 5.15
CA VAL A 11 5.32 11.04 5.65
C VAL A 11 4.87 12.41 6.13
N THR A 12 3.67 12.83 5.72
CA THR A 12 3.00 14.02 6.22
C THR A 12 1.56 13.71 6.62
N LEU A 13 0.97 14.59 7.42
CA LEU A 13 -0.43 14.52 7.84
C LEU A 13 -1.13 15.79 7.33
N PRO A 14 -1.64 15.78 6.07
CA PRO A 14 -2.25 16.97 5.48
C PRO A 14 -3.49 17.45 6.27
N THR A 15 -4.22 16.50 6.85
CA THR A 15 -5.33 16.72 7.77
C THR A 15 -5.26 15.70 8.91
N ASP A 16 -6.13 15.82 9.91
CA ASP A 16 -6.21 14.86 11.02
C ASP A 16 -6.70 13.46 10.59
N GLU A 17 -7.25 13.33 9.38
CA GLU A 17 -7.82 12.08 8.85
C GLU A 17 -6.99 11.53 7.68
N GLN A 18 -5.86 12.17 7.37
CA GLN A 18 -5.05 11.85 6.20
C GLN A 18 -3.61 11.55 6.56
N ILE A 19 -3.08 10.49 5.97
CA ILE A 19 -1.66 10.17 5.96
C ILE A 19 -1.20 10.19 4.50
N LEU A 20 -0.22 11.04 4.18
CA LEU A 20 0.40 11.08 2.87
C LEU A 20 1.81 10.53 2.97
N ILE A 21 2.06 9.43 2.25
CA ILE A 21 3.37 8.79 2.14
C ILE A 21 3.88 9.02 0.72
N THR A 22 5.08 9.58 0.59
CA THR A 22 5.75 9.79 -0.71
C THR A 22 7.08 9.07 -0.72
N ARG A 23 7.37 8.29 -1.77
CA ARG A 23 8.63 7.55 -1.91
C ARG A 23 9.10 7.53 -3.36
N GLU A 24 10.39 7.73 -3.57
CA GLU A 24 11.02 7.59 -4.89
C GLU A 24 11.62 6.21 -5.12
N PHE A 25 11.54 5.74 -6.37
CA PHE A 25 12.12 4.50 -6.85
C PHE A 25 12.94 4.75 -8.11
N ASP A 26 14.17 4.23 -8.15
CA ASP A 26 15.04 4.23 -9.34
C ASP A 26 14.63 3.14 -10.34
N ALA A 27 13.38 3.23 -10.80
CA ALA A 27 12.76 2.32 -11.74
C ALA A 27 11.58 3.00 -12.44
N PRO A 28 11.27 2.62 -13.69
CA PRO A 28 10.10 3.11 -14.40
C PRO A 28 8.80 2.63 -13.75
N LYS A 29 7.72 3.41 -13.89
CA LYS A 29 6.47 3.22 -13.12
C LYS A 29 5.80 1.89 -13.38
N HIS A 30 5.97 1.34 -14.58
CA HIS A 30 5.39 0.04 -14.92
C HIS A 30 5.99 -1.10 -14.09
N LEU A 31 7.25 -1.00 -13.66
CA LEU A 31 7.87 -1.99 -12.76
C LEU A 31 7.38 -1.82 -11.32
N VAL A 32 7.26 -0.57 -10.86
CA VAL A 32 6.73 -0.26 -9.53
C VAL A 32 5.27 -0.70 -9.41
N TYR A 33 4.46 -0.39 -10.44
CA TYR A 33 3.08 -0.84 -10.55
C TYR A 33 3.00 -2.37 -10.57
N LYS A 34 3.81 -3.05 -11.39
CA LYS A 34 3.88 -4.52 -11.43
C LYS A 34 4.21 -5.11 -10.06
N ALA A 35 5.14 -4.52 -9.30
CA ALA A 35 5.47 -4.96 -7.96
C ALA A 35 4.31 -4.80 -6.96
N TRP A 36 3.41 -3.83 -7.20
CA TRP A 36 2.21 -3.59 -6.41
C TRP A 36 1.09 -4.60 -6.67
N ILE A 37 0.93 -5.04 -7.92
CA ILE A 37 -0.23 -5.84 -8.34
C ILE A 37 0.05 -7.33 -8.55
N THR A 38 1.31 -7.76 -8.50
CA THR A 38 1.68 -9.16 -8.73
C THR A 38 1.85 -9.88 -7.39
N PRO A 39 1.00 -10.87 -7.04
CA PRO A 39 1.05 -11.55 -5.75
C PRO A 39 2.44 -12.05 -5.34
N ALA A 40 3.14 -12.70 -6.28
CA ALA A 40 4.49 -13.22 -6.05
C ALA A 40 5.54 -12.13 -5.78
N LEU A 41 5.32 -10.89 -6.26
CA LEU A 41 6.18 -9.76 -5.96
C LEU A 41 5.78 -9.08 -4.64
N VAL A 42 4.49 -8.92 -4.38
CA VAL A 42 3.97 -8.36 -3.10
C VAL A 42 4.54 -9.12 -1.91
N LYS A 43 4.54 -10.46 -1.97
CA LYS A 43 5.11 -11.32 -0.91
C LYS A 43 6.57 -11.01 -0.56
N ARG A 44 7.33 -10.39 -1.47
CA ARG A 44 8.76 -10.10 -1.28
C ARG A 44 9.04 -8.78 -0.56
N TRP A 45 8.09 -7.85 -0.51
CA TRP A 45 8.35 -6.51 0.00
C TRP A 45 7.36 -6.03 1.06
N TRP A 46 6.11 -6.53 1.04
CA TRP A 46 5.03 -5.97 1.87
C TRP A 46 5.26 -6.16 3.38
N ASN A 47 5.98 -7.21 3.79
CA ASN A 47 6.38 -7.47 5.17
C ASN A 47 7.34 -6.41 5.78
N ALA A 48 7.93 -5.53 4.97
CA ALA A 48 8.89 -4.52 5.43
C ALA A 48 10.04 -5.08 6.31
N ASN A 49 10.51 -6.30 6.04
CA ASN A 49 11.48 -7.05 6.85
C ASN A 49 11.07 -7.27 8.32
N ARG A 50 9.76 -7.44 8.59
CA ARG A 50 9.18 -7.67 9.92
C ARG A 50 8.46 -9.01 10.05
N GLY A 51 8.77 -9.97 9.19
CA GLY A 51 8.10 -11.26 9.11
C GLY A 51 8.05 -11.84 7.70
N GLU A 52 7.12 -12.75 7.45
CA GLU A 52 6.91 -13.40 6.15
C GLU A 52 5.46 -13.25 5.68
N VAL A 53 5.25 -12.88 4.41
CA VAL A 53 3.91 -12.82 3.81
C VAL A 53 3.48 -14.22 3.34
N THR A 54 2.61 -14.88 4.11
CA THR A 54 2.14 -16.24 3.84
C THR A 54 1.05 -16.26 2.76
N ILE A 55 0.17 -15.25 2.74
CA ILE A 55 -0.93 -15.13 1.77
C ILE A 55 -0.82 -13.80 1.05
N ALA A 56 -0.94 -13.85 -0.29
CA ALA A 56 -1.16 -12.67 -1.11
C ALA A 56 -2.17 -13.01 -2.21
N GLU A 57 -3.41 -12.55 -2.04
CA GLU A 57 -4.51 -12.76 -2.98
C GLU A 57 -4.89 -11.42 -3.60
N ILE A 58 -5.04 -11.39 -4.92
CA ILE A 58 -5.32 -10.18 -5.69
C ILE A 58 -6.27 -10.55 -6.84
N ASP A 59 -7.50 -10.07 -6.79
CA ASP A 59 -8.43 -10.02 -7.93
C ASP A 59 -8.40 -8.60 -8.52
N LEU A 60 -7.44 -8.34 -9.42
CA LEU A 60 -7.15 -7.00 -9.93
C LEU A 60 -8.20 -6.52 -10.96
N ARG A 61 -9.37 -6.15 -10.48
CA ARG A 61 -10.45 -5.49 -11.24
C ARG A 61 -11.25 -4.61 -10.28
N VAL A 62 -11.98 -3.63 -10.81
CA VAL A 62 -12.92 -2.84 -9.99
C VAL A 62 -13.97 -3.77 -9.38
N GLY A 63 -14.19 -3.67 -8.07
CA GLY A 63 -15.01 -4.57 -7.26
C GLY A 63 -14.34 -5.92 -6.93
N GLY A 64 -13.08 -6.11 -7.33
CA GLY A 64 -12.28 -7.27 -6.95
C GLY A 64 -11.65 -7.08 -5.57
N LEU A 65 -11.43 -8.20 -4.87
CA LEU A 65 -10.91 -8.22 -3.52
C LEU A 65 -9.40 -8.50 -3.50
N TRP A 66 -8.74 -8.00 -2.47
CA TRP A 66 -7.37 -8.38 -2.12
C TRP A 66 -7.28 -8.77 -0.65
N ARG A 67 -6.37 -9.69 -0.33
CA ARG A 67 -6.11 -10.12 1.04
C ARG A 67 -4.66 -10.53 1.24
N TYR A 68 -4.00 -9.93 2.22
CA TYR A 68 -2.62 -10.22 2.60
C TYR A 68 -2.57 -10.72 4.04
N VAL A 69 -1.80 -11.78 4.27
CA VAL A 69 -1.51 -12.30 5.61
C VAL A 69 -0.01 -12.42 5.78
N MET A 70 0.50 -11.94 6.92
CA MET A 70 1.88 -12.13 7.32
C MET A 70 1.98 -12.76 8.69
N VAL A 71 3.01 -13.58 8.88
CA VAL A 71 3.47 -14.00 10.21
C VAL A 71 4.59 -13.04 10.60
N ALA A 72 4.37 -12.24 11.63
CA ALA A 72 5.39 -11.31 12.14
C ALA A 72 6.52 -12.07 12.84
N ASP A 73 7.69 -11.44 13.03
CA ASP A 73 8.85 -12.08 13.68
C ASP A 73 8.57 -12.58 15.11
N GLY A 74 7.51 -12.06 15.76
CA GLY A 74 7.00 -12.54 17.05
C GLY A 74 6.11 -13.78 16.99
N GLY A 75 5.89 -14.34 15.79
CA GLY A 75 5.09 -15.56 15.56
C GLY A 75 3.58 -15.34 15.49
N PHE A 76 3.09 -14.11 15.60
CA PHE A 76 1.67 -13.79 15.47
C PHE A 76 1.30 -13.42 14.04
N GLU A 77 0.07 -13.74 13.65
CA GLU A 77 -0.47 -13.41 12.34
C GLU A 77 -1.06 -12.00 12.31
N VAL A 78 -0.85 -11.31 11.19
CA VAL A 78 -1.42 -10.01 10.88
C VAL A 78 -2.03 -10.09 9.49
N ALA A 79 -3.30 -9.74 9.37
CA ALA A 79 -4.05 -9.87 8.12
C ALA A 79 -4.75 -8.55 7.76
N PHE A 80 -4.70 -8.22 6.47
CA PHE A 80 -5.38 -7.07 5.89
C PHE A 80 -6.13 -7.50 4.64
N HIS A 81 -7.26 -6.85 4.38
CA HIS A 81 -8.02 -7.04 3.16
C HIS A 81 -8.65 -5.74 2.67
N GLY A 82 -9.16 -5.77 1.45
CA GLY A 82 -9.95 -4.68 0.90
C GLY A 82 -10.49 -4.97 -0.49
N GLU A 83 -11.10 -3.95 -1.07
CA GLU A 83 -11.74 -3.97 -2.38
C GLU A 83 -11.14 -2.87 -3.27
N TYR A 84 -10.81 -3.20 -4.52
CA TYR A 84 -10.37 -2.23 -5.51
C TYR A 84 -11.56 -1.39 -6.01
N ARG A 85 -11.52 -0.09 -5.75
CA ARG A 85 -12.54 0.89 -6.17
C ARG A 85 -12.22 1.53 -7.52
N GLU A 86 -10.94 1.73 -7.82
CA GLU A 86 -10.49 2.26 -9.12
C GLU A 86 -9.13 1.69 -9.51
N ILE A 87 -8.94 1.43 -10.81
CA ILE A 87 -7.68 0.96 -11.36
C ILE A 87 -7.42 1.69 -12.68
N VAL A 88 -6.36 2.48 -12.72
CA VAL A 88 -5.79 3.06 -13.94
C VAL A 88 -4.37 2.47 -14.11
N PRO A 89 -4.16 1.55 -15.06
CA PRO A 89 -2.90 0.83 -15.19
C PRO A 89 -1.67 1.75 -15.23
N ASN A 90 -0.67 1.46 -14.39
CA ASN A 90 0.57 2.23 -14.26
C ASN A 90 0.40 3.70 -13.82
N GLU A 91 -0.77 4.10 -13.31
CA GLU A 91 -1.03 5.48 -12.93
C GLU A 91 -1.67 5.57 -11.55
N ARG A 92 -2.71 4.78 -11.27
CA ARG A 92 -3.51 4.93 -10.06
C ARG A 92 -4.20 3.64 -9.63
N ILE A 93 -4.23 3.40 -8.32
CA ILE A 93 -5.07 2.37 -7.69
C ILE A 93 -5.78 3.02 -6.50
N VAL A 94 -7.09 2.80 -6.39
CA VAL A 94 -7.84 3.08 -5.17
C VAL A 94 -8.38 1.79 -4.60
N SER A 95 -8.16 1.55 -3.32
CA SER A 95 -8.74 0.42 -2.63
C SER A 95 -9.12 0.76 -1.20
N THR A 96 -10.09 0.04 -0.64
CA THR A 96 -10.21 -0.02 0.82
C THR A 96 -9.06 -0.80 1.42
N GLU A 97 -8.84 -0.61 2.70
CA GLU A 97 -7.95 -1.39 3.54
C GLU A 97 -8.56 -1.52 4.94
N VAL A 98 -8.65 -2.76 5.42
CA VAL A 98 -9.13 -3.09 6.76
C VAL A 98 -8.11 -4.02 7.40
N TYR A 99 -7.66 -3.67 8.60
CA TYR A 99 -6.91 -4.58 9.45
C TYR A 99 -7.89 -5.57 10.11
N GLU A 100 -7.70 -6.87 9.92
CA GLU A 100 -8.63 -7.89 10.46
C GLU A 100 -8.67 -7.90 12.00
N GLY A 101 -7.64 -7.39 12.67
CA GLY A 101 -7.64 -7.23 14.13
C GLY A 101 -8.35 -5.95 14.62
N MET A 102 -8.80 -5.07 13.73
CA MET A 102 -9.61 -3.88 14.03
C MET A 102 -10.56 -3.59 12.85
N PRO A 103 -11.63 -4.40 12.67
CA PRO A 103 -12.51 -4.32 11.50
C PRO A 103 -13.24 -2.96 11.33
N GLU A 104 -13.40 -2.21 12.42
CA GLU A 104 -13.99 -0.87 12.42
C GLU A 104 -13.07 0.22 11.84
N GLY A 105 -11.78 -0.08 11.65
CA GLY A 105 -10.75 0.85 11.20
C GLY A 105 -10.56 0.91 9.68
N GLU A 106 -11.63 0.86 8.88
CA GLU A 106 -11.52 0.96 7.42
C GLU A 106 -10.85 2.28 7.00
N ALA A 107 -9.88 2.18 6.09
CA ALA A 107 -9.29 3.30 5.37
C ALA A 107 -9.46 3.15 3.86
N VAL A 108 -9.34 4.27 3.15
CA VAL A 108 -9.25 4.29 1.69
C VAL A 108 -7.85 4.72 1.28
N ASN A 109 -7.16 3.85 0.56
CA ASN A 109 -5.85 4.10 0.00
C ASN A 109 -5.96 4.57 -1.45
N THR A 110 -5.39 5.74 -1.75
CA THR A 110 -5.14 6.20 -3.12
C THR A 110 -3.64 6.14 -3.41
N VAL A 111 -3.25 5.21 -4.26
CA VAL A 111 -1.87 5.01 -4.71
C VAL A 111 -1.71 5.63 -6.08
N THR A 112 -0.72 6.51 -6.28
CA THR A 112 -0.38 7.08 -7.58
C THR A 112 1.07 6.86 -7.95
N PHE A 113 1.33 6.66 -9.24
CA PHE A 113 2.65 6.35 -9.80
C PHE A 113 3.00 7.40 -10.86
N THR A 114 3.91 8.32 -10.53
CA THR A 114 4.34 9.39 -11.43
C THR A 114 5.79 9.15 -11.85
N GLU A 115 6.06 9.03 -13.15
CA GLU A 115 7.40 8.83 -13.67
C GLU A 115 7.97 10.11 -14.27
N LEU A 116 9.25 10.38 -14.01
CA LEU A 116 10.06 11.38 -14.69
C LEU A 116 11.46 10.79 -14.89
N ASP A 117 11.97 10.84 -16.12
CA ASP A 117 13.33 10.37 -16.48
C ASP A 117 13.67 8.96 -15.98
N GLY A 118 12.72 8.02 -16.08
CA GLY A 118 12.91 6.62 -15.66
C GLY A 118 12.86 6.38 -14.15
N ARG A 119 12.59 7.41 -13.35
CA ARG A 119 12.41 7.37 -11.90
C ARG A 119 10.94 7.57 -11.56
N THR A 120 10.44 6.81 -10.59
CA THR A 120 9.04 6.87 -10.18
C THR A 120 8.89 7.46 -8.79
N THR A 121 8.05 8.48 -8.66
CA THR A 121 7.49 8.92 -7.38
C THR A 121 6.18 8.19 -7.14
N LEU A 122 6.16 7.37 -6.09
CA LEU A 122 4.97 6.74 -5.54
C LEU A 122 4.39 7.66 -4.47
N THR A 123 3.08 7.95 -4.54
CA THR A 123 2.37 8.52 -3.38
C THR A 123 1.24 7.61 -2.94
N ILE A 124 1.05 7.51 -1.63
CA ILE A 124 -0.04 6.79 -0.99
C ILE A 124 -0.74 7.79 -0.09
N LEU A 125 -1.96 8.17 -0.45
CA LEU A 125 -2.84 8.95 0.40
C LEU A 125 -3.81 7.99 1.07
N VAL A 126 -3.66 7.84 2.38
CA VAL A 126 -4.57 7.11 3.25
C VAL A 126 -5.61 8.08 3.78
N GLN A 127 -6.89 7.78 3.61
CA GLN A 127 -8.01 8.54 4.15
C GLN A 127 -8.78 7.68 5.15
N HIS A 128 -8.85 8.13 6.40
CA HIS A 128 -9.69 7.53 7.44
C HIS A 128 -11.06 8.22 7.52
N THR A 129 -12.05 7.53 8.07
CA THR A 129 -13.42 8.05 8.27
C THR A 129 -13.56 8.89 9.54
N SER A 130 -12.61 8.80 10.47
CA SER A 130 -12.55 9.59 11.70
C SER A 130 -11.11 9.84 12.13
N LYS A 131 -10.92 10.80 13.05
CA LYS A 131 -9.65 11.11 13.72
C LYS A 131 -9.21 10.03 14.70
#